data_AF-A0A847S1T8-F1
#
_entry.id   AF-A0A847S1T8-F1
#
_cell.length_a   1.000
_cell.length_b   1.000
_cell.length_c   1.000
_cell.angle_alpha   90.00
_cell.angle_beta   90.00
_cell.angle_gamma   90.00
#
_symmetry.space_group_name_H-M   'P 1'
#
loop_
_entity.id
_entity.type
_entity.pdbx_description
1 polymer ?
#
loop_
_entity_poly.entity_id
_entity_poly.type
_entity_poly.pdbx_seq_one_letter_code
_entity_poly.pdbx_strand_id
1 'polypeptide(L)'
;MQPNYTRFLGPVFSRAHALGRRFIPPRQENIIGGKEGIQTFLQEPEAAIEATQIVIPPEFNGKDYVTFLLHIDAEIEHGLMIQYLYAAYSLGGPQVPEANQATVARWQETILGIAKEEMGHFVSVQNVLKLIGAPLHFERQDYPWDTPFYPFPFKLEPLTLSSLAKYVYAEAPESFLTSTDPIAQEIVRTVKADVTNPNTVGALFSVLLQLIKDPNVIGDEVFQANTYPYQAKFDEWGRGYQGGARGNVKGGSPAGSPDVLVMPLASRDDANNALNAIAEQGEDNTGATDEPSHFTRFLNIYTEMRSMTGIPFSRKLATNPYIQEDVEDPNASPSEGQTDNSDPRDPITNPTALQWGHLFNLRYRMLLNFLTHSFVLDDGLNVAGAITPRGLIINSTFGEMYNLRAIASEMVKLPLNTGKGDKLAGPPFLIPYTLELPTGELNRWRTHADLIQASGTLIDQMLANTNIGHQRYLHALKEADAKLNQIIGDMLAVNA
;
A
#
# COMPACT_ATOMS: atom_id res chain seq x y z
N MET A 1 12.97 1.96 -22.16
CA MET A 1 13.93 2.44 -21.13
C MET A 1 14.08 3.94 -21.29
N GLN A 2 13.26 4.72 -20.57
CA GLN A 2 13.20 6.17 -20.73
C GLN A 2 14.51 6.88 -20.28
N PRO A 3 14.92 7.98 -20.94
CA PRO A 3 16.14 8.73 -20.60
C PRO A 3 16.21 9.28 -19.17
N ASN A 4 15.05 9.60 -18.58
CA ASN A 4 14.96 10.19 -17.24
C ASN A 4 15.28 9.18 -16.13
N TYR A 5 14.93 7.91 -16.31
CA TYR A 5 15.23 6.85 -15.34
C TYR A 5 16.74 6.62 -15.17
N THR A 6 17.44 6.33 -16.26
CA THR A 6 18.89 6.06 -16.23
C THR A 6 19.64 7.23 -15.59
N ARG A 7 19.11 8.44 -15.80
CA ARG A 7 19.70 9.68 -15.33
C ARG A 7 19.51 9.92 -13.84
N PHE A 8 18.30 9.73 -13.31
CA PHE A 8 17.99 10.13 -11.93
C PHE A 8 18.00 8.97 -10.94
N LEU A 9 17.62 7.76 -11.36
CA LEU A 9 17.42 6.61 -10.48
C LEU A 9 18.48 5.53 -10.63
N GLY A 10 19.09 5.38 -11.81
CA GLY A 10 20.24 4.49 -12.01
C GLY A 10 21.38 4.70 -10.99
N PRO A 11 21.75 5.95 -10.65
CA PRO A 11 22.73 6.24 -9.60
C PRO A 11 22.29 5.81 -8.19
N VAL A 12 20.99 5.90 -7.88
CA VAL A 12 20.41 5.50 -6.58
C VAL A 12 20.65 4.00 -6.34
N PHE A 13 20.25 3.15 -7.29
CA PHE A 13 20.42 1.69 -7.18
C PHE A 13 21.88 1.26 -7.22
N SER A 14 22.68 1.85 -8.11
CA SER A 14 24.12 1.55 -8.18
C SER A 14 24.80 1.84 -6.83
N ARG A 15 24.35 2.89 -6.13
CA ARG A 15 24.83 3.26 -4.82
C ARG A 15 24.30 2.35 -3.72
N ALA A 16 23.00 2.06 -3.69
CA ALA A 16 22.40 1.12 -2.75
C ALA A 16 23.14 -0.22 -2.76
N HIS A 17 23.38 -0.78 -3.96
CA HIS A 17 24.18 -1.98 -4.16
C HIS A 17 25.64 -1.84 -3.71
N ALA A 18 26.23 -0.65 -3.83
CA ALA A 18 27.58 -0.41 -3.34
C ALA A 18 27.64 -0.32 -1.81
N LEU A 19 26.57 0.18 -1.17
CA LEU A 19 26.45 0.38 0.27
C LEU A 19 26.11 -0.93 1.00
N GLY A 20 25.15 -1.72 0.50
CA GLY A 20 24.83 -3.02 1.10
C GLY A 20 25.96 -4.05 0.96
N ARG A 21 26.83 -3.90 -0.04
CA ARG A 21 28.13 -4.62 -0.13
C ARG A 21 29.17 -4.18 0.91
N ARG A 22 29.01 -3.02 1.55
CA ARG A 22 30.06 -2.33 2.34
C ARG A 22 29.86 -2.34 3.86
N PHE A 23 28.98 -3.21 4.40
CA PHE A 23 28.77 -3.45 5.85
C PHE A 23 27.68 -2.55 6.47
N ILE A 24 26.63 -3.19 6.98
CA ILE A 24 25.66 -2.61 7.93
C ILE A 24 26.10 -3.08 9.33
N PRO A 25 26.54 -2.20 10.24
CA PRO A 25 26.80 -2.61 11.62
C PRO A 25 25.49 -3.04 12.31
N PRO A 26 25.52 -4.07 13.18
CA PRO A 26 24.35 -4.48 13.96
C PRO A 26 23.97 -3.43 15.02
N ARG A 27 22.65 -3.37 15.27
CA ARG A 27 21.84 -2.49 16.14
C ARG A 27 22.49 -1.72 17.30
N GLN A 28 21.96 -0.51 17.51
CA GLN A 28 21.78 0.09 18.83
C GLN A 28 20.55 -0.54 19.52
N GLU A 29 20.67 -0.92 20.79
CA GLU A 29 19.58 -1.48 21.60
C GLU A 29 18.48 -0.44 21.89
N ASN A 30 17.22 -0.80 21.67
CA ASN A 30 16.08 0.00 22.12
C ASN A 30 15.95 -0.07 23.64
N ILE A 31 16.15 1.05 24.33
CA ILE A 31 15.70 1.20 25.71
C ILE A 31 14.17 1.38 25.67
N ILE A 32 13.48 0.51 26.39
CA ILE A 32 12.03 0.48 26.61
C ILE A 32 11.51 1.90 26.95
N GLY A 33 10.85 2.54 25.99
CA GLY A 33 10.11 3.79 26.16
C GLY A 33 8.69 3.61 25.63
N GLY A 34 7.75 3.33 26.53
CA GLY A 34 6.35 3.09 26.16
C GLY A 34 5.60 4.36 25.75
N LYS A 35 4.72 4.22 24.76
CA LYS A 35 3.46 4.95 24.45
C LYS A 35 3.39 6.48 24.47
N GLU A 36 4.42 7.21 24.86
CA GLU A 36 4.47 8.65 24.78
C GLU A 36 5.67 9.01 23.91
N GLY A 37 5.41 9.66 22.77
CA GLY A 37 6.42 10.01 21.80
C GLY A 37 7.51 10.87 22.45
N ILE A 38 8.69 10.29 22.62
CA ILE A 38 10.05 10.84 22.54
C ILE A 38 10.95 9.61 22.70
N GLN A 39 11.55 9.13 21.61
CA GLN A 39 12.65 8.16 21.69
C GLN A 39 13.97 8.91 21.60
N THR A 40 14.66 9.06 22.73
CA THR A 40 16.03 9.57 22.78
C THR A 40 17.02 8.42 22.69
N PHE A 41 17.89 8.44 21.68
CA PHE A 41 19.02 7.51 21.55
C PHE A 41 20.35 8.23 21.73
N LEU A 42 21.30 7.55 22.39
CA LEU A 42 22.66 8.05 22.56
C LEU A 42 23.44 7.91 21.25
N GLN A 43 24.01 9.02 20.78
CA GLN A 43 24.91 9.07 19.64
C GLN A 43 26.26 8.43 20.02
N GLU A 44 26.62 7.32 19.37
CA GLU A 44 28.01 6.81 19.36
C GLU A 44 28.65 7.07 17.98
N PRO A 45 29.99 7.14 17.88
CA PRO A 45 30.67 7.62 16.68
C PRO A 45 30.55 6.60 15.54
N GLU A 46 29.90 6.99 14.44
CA GLU A 46 29.87 6.21 13.20
C GLU A 46 31.30 5.97 12.69
N ALA A 47 31.64 4.71 12.42
CA ALA A 47 32.82 4.38 11.64
C ALA A 47 32.68 5.06 10.27
N ALA A 48 33.66 5.90 9.92
CA ALA A 48 33.66 6.66 8.67
C ALA A 48 33.71 5.72 7.46
N ILE A 49 32.53 5.33 6.97
CA ILE A 49 32.38 4.87 5.60
C ILE A 49 32.70 6.12 4.77
N GLU A 50 33.76 6.07 3.95
CA GLU A 50 33.97 7.05 2.87
C GLU A 50 32.77 6.94 1.90
N ALA A 51 31.67 7.56 2.27
CA ALA A 51 30.46 7.65 1.48
C ALA A 51 30.76 8.68 0.40
N THR A 52 30.99 8.22 -0.83
CA THR A 52 30.97 9.08 -2.02
C THR A 52 29.74 9.99 -1.92
N GLN A 53 29.87 11.31 -1.91
CA GLN A 53 28.73 12.22 -1.65
C GLN A 53 27.56 11.94 -2.62
N ILE A 54 26.30 11.95 -2.16
CA ILE A 54 25.16 11.82 -3.09
C ILE A 54 25.13 13.05 -3.97
N VAL A 55 25.24 12.86 -5.28
CA VAL A 55 25.13 13.94 -6.25
C VAL A 55 23.66 14.16 -6.55
N ILE A 56 23.12 15.27 -6.06
CA ILE A 56 21.78 15.72 -6.42
C ILE A 56 21.82 16.09 -7.91
N PRO A 57 20.90 15.57 -8.75
CA PRO A 57 20.89 15.93 -10.15
C PRO A 57 20.67 17.44 -10.32
N PRO A 58 21.29 18.08 -11.34
CA PRO A 58 21.32 19.53 -11.45
C PRO A 58 19.95 20.19 -11.65
N GLU A 59 18.93 19.41 -12.04
CA GLU A 59 17.53 19.83 -12.11
C GLU A 59 16.86 20.01 -10.74
N PHE A 60 17.40 19.41 -9.69
CA PHE A 60 16.80 19.41 -8.35
C PHE A 60 17.64 20.22 -7.36
N ASN A 61 16.97 20.78 -6.36
CA ASN A 61 17.59 21.06 -5.06
C ASN A 61 17.37 19.86 -4.12
N GLY A 62 17.99 19.86 -2.93
CA GLY A 62 17.91 18.70 -2.03
C GLY A 62 16.49 18.37 -1.55
N LYS A 63 15.68 19.38 -1.19
CA LYS A 63 14.26 19.17 -0.82
C LYS A 63 13.48 18.55 -1.98
N ASP A 64 13.65 19.07 -3.18
CA ASP A 64 12.92 18.62 -4.37
C ASP A 64 13.30 17.18 -4.74
N TYR A 65 14.58 16.83 -4.64
CA TYR A 65 15.04 15.47 -4.88
C TYR A 65 14.54 14.48 -3.81
N VAL A 66 14.55 14.86 -2.53
CA VAL A 66 13.95 14.06 -1.44
C VAL A 66 12.45 13.88 -1.67
N THR A 67 11.75 14.94 -2.10
CA THR A 67 10.32 14.88 -2.43
C THR A 67 10.04 13.87 -3.55
N PHE A 68 10.81 13.93 -4.63
CA PHE A 68 10.72 12.98 -5.73
C PHE A 68 10.91 11.52 -5.26
N LEU A 69 11.90 11.26 -4.41
CA LEU A 69 12.13 9.93 -3.85
C LEU A 69 11.01 9.46 -2.91
N LEU A 70 10.45 10.35 -2.09
CA LEU A 70 9.30 10.05 -1.21
C LEU A 70 8.01 9.81 -2.00
N HIS A 71 7.81 10.46 -3.15
CA HIS A 71 6.69 10.15 -4.04
C HIS A 71 6.82 8.73 -4.58
N ILE A 72 8.02 8.33 -5.00
CA ILE A 72 8.26 6.98 -5.44
C ILE A 72 8.09 5.96 -4.30
N ASP A 73 8.54 6.29 -3.10
CA ASP A 73 8.31 5.47 -1.89
C ASP A 73 6.81 5.23 -1.67
N ALA A 74 6.02 6.30 -1.65
CA ALA A 74 4.58 6.22 -1.50
C ALA A 74 3.92 5.35 -2.58
N GLU A 75 4.40 5.42 -3.82
CA GLU A 75 3.94 4.55 -4.91
C GLU A 75 4.28 3.07 -4.68
N ILE A 76 5.48 2.76 -4.18
CA ILE A 76 5.89 1.39 -3.85
C ILE A 76 5.03 0.85 -2.72
N GLU A 77 4.91 1.57 -1.62
CA GLU A 77 4.12 1.18 -0.44
C GLU A 77 2.67 0.89 -0.85
N HIS A 78 2.08 1.79 -1.64
CA HIS A 78 0.72 1.63 -2.16
C HIS A 78 0.60 0.43 -3.12
N GLY A 79 1.53 0.28 -4.05
CA GLY A 79 1.55 -0.78 -5.04
C GLY A 79 1.74 -2.16 -4.43
N LEU A 80 2.70 -2.33 -3.51
CA LEU A 80 2.96 -3.59 -2.81
C LEU A 80 1.79 -3.97 -1.91
N MET A 81 1.26 -3.03 -1.12
CA MET A 81 0.06 -3.23 -0.30
C MET A 81 -1.07 -3.89 -1.11
N ILE A 82 -1.40 -3.32 -2.27
CA ILE A 82 -2.51 -3.78 -3.09
C ILE A 82 -2.22 -5.15 -3.73
N GLN A 83 -0.98 -5.39 -4.15
CA GLN A 83 -0.57 -6.69 -4.66
C GLN A 83 -0.66 -7.77 -3.56
N TYR A 84 -0.26 -7.45 -2.34
CA TYR A 84 -0.37 -8.35 -1.19
C TYR A 84 -1.83 -8.64 -0.83
N LEU A 85 -2.70 -7.62 -0.84
CA LEU A 85 -4.15 -7.81 -0.67
C LEU A 85 -4.72 -8.74 -1.75
N TYR A 86 -4.39 -8.50 -3.01
CA TYR A 86 -4.89 -9.30 -4.13
C TYR A 86 -4.43 -10.76 -4.04
N ALA A 87 -3.15 -10.97 -3.76
CA ALA A 87 -2.57 -12.29 -3.56
C ALA A 87 -3.23 -13.02 -2.36
N ALA A 88 -3.43 -12.32 -1.24
CA ALA A 88 -4.13 -12.87 -0.09
C ALA A 88 -5.59 -13.22 -0.40
N TYR A 89 -6.32 -12.40 -1.16
CA TYR A 89 -7.70 -12.69 -1.57
C TYR A 89 -7.80 -13.91 -2.50
N SER A 90 -6.73 -14.24 -3.23
CA SER A 90 -6.69 -15.45 -4.05
C SER A 90 -6.63 -16.74 -3.22
N LEU A 91 -6.05 -16.72 -2.03
CA LEU A 91 -5.82 -17.90 -1.19
C LEU A 91 -7.10 -18.54 -0.65
N GLY A 92 -7.12 -19.87 -0.59
CA GLY A 92 -8.23 -20.67 -0.03
C GLY A 92 -9.29 -21.03 -1.07
N GLY A 93 -10.46 -21.47 -0.59
CA GLY A 93 -11.57 -21.89 -1.44
C GLY A 93 -11.77 -23.41 -1.46
N PRO A 94 -12.85 -23.89 -2.13
CA PRO A 94 -13.23 -25.30 -2.10
C PRO A 94 -12.23 -26.24 -2.77
N GLN A 95 -11.29 -25.71 -3.57
CA GLN A 95 -10.24 -26.47 -4.21
C GLN A 95 -9.11 -26.88 -3.25
N VAL A 96 -9.00 -26.23 -2.09
CA VAL A 96 -7.96 -26.54 -1.09
C VAL A 96 -8.36 -27.78 -0.27
N PRO A 97 -7.53 -28.85 -0.27
CA PRO A 97 -7.80 -30.03 0.54
C PRO A 97 -7.93 -29.70 2.04
N GLU A 98 -8.83 -30.38 2.74
CA GLU A 98 -9.14 -30.14 4.16
C GLU A 98 -7.87 -30.10 5.04
N ALA A 99 -6.94 -31.03 4.82
CA ALA A 99 -5.68 -31.12 5.53
C ALA A 99 -4.77 -29.88 5.39
N ASN A 100 -4.99 -29.03 4.39
CA ASN A 100 -4.18 -27.84 4.11
C ASN A 100 -4.92 -26.53 4.38
N GLN A 101 -6.21 -26.56 4.71
CA GLN A 101 -7.03 -25.36 4.89
C GLN A 101 -6.51 -24.47 6.02
N ALA A 102 -6.08 -25.06 7.14
CA ALA A 102 -5.51 -24.31 8.26
C ALA A 102 -4.20 -23.61 7.86
N THR A 103 -3.31 -24.30 7.14
CA THR A 103 -2.05 -23.74 6.64
C THR A 103 -2.29 -22.57 5.69
N VAL A 104 -3.20 -22.74 4.72
CA VAL A 104 -3.55 -21.68 3.76
C VAL A 104 -4.21 -20.49 4.43
N ALA A 105 -5.09 -20.73 5.41
CA ALA A 105 -5.71 -19.66 6.19
C ALA A 105 -4.66 -18.86 6.97
N ARG A 106 -3.68 -19.53 7.58
CA ARG A 106 -2.54 -18.86 8.24
C ARG A 106 -1.74 -18.02 7.25
N TRP A 107 -1.38 -18.54 6.07
CA TRP A 107 -0.67 -17.75 5.07
C TRP A 107 -1.45 -16.51 4.64
N GLN A 108 -2.76 -16.66 4.41
CA GLN A 108 -3.63 -15.54 4.10
C GLN A 108 -3.64 -14.50 5.22
N GLU A 109 -3.76 -14.92 6.48
CA GLU A 109 -3.71 -14.01 7.63
C GLU A 109 -2.37 -13.28 7.75
N THR A 110 -1.25 -13.96 7.53
CA THR A 110 0.09 -13.35 7.54
C THR A 110 0.22 -12.30 6.44
N ILE A 111 -0.15 -12.60 5.20
CA ILE A 111 -0.05 -11.65 4.07
C ILE A 111 -0.99 -10.45 4.27
N LEU A 112 -2.20 -10.67 4.80
CA LEU A 112 -3.10 -9.58 5.20
C LEU A 112 -2.58 -8.77 6.38
N GLY A 113 -1.70 -9.32 7.21
CA GLY A 113 -0.97 -8.61 8.26
C GLY A 113 0.03 -7.63 7.65
N ILE A 114 0.91 -8.15 6.79
CA ILE A 114 1.90 -7.36 6.05
C ILE A 114 1.23 -6.22 5.27
N ALA A 115 0.16 -6.52 4.51
CA ALA A 115 -0.58 -5.48 3.77
C ALA A 115 -1.15 -4.36 4.65
N LYS A 116 -1.39 -4.59 5.95
CA LYS A 116 -1.82 -3.53 6.89
C LYS A 116 -0.63 -2.75 7.45
N GLU A 117 0.54 -3.37 7.57
CA GLU A 117 1.77 -2.70 7.92
C GLU A 117 2.16 -1.72 6.81
N GLU A 118 2.02 -2.13 5.54
CA GLU A 118 2.17 -1.22 4.38
C GLU A 118 1.17 -0.04 4.39
N MET A 119 -0.04 -0.21 4.92
CA MET A 119 -0.96 0.92 5.12
C MET A 119 -0.38 1.96 6.08
N GLY A 120 0.34 1.50 7.11
CA GLY A 120 1.03 2.37 8.07
C GLY A 120 2.23 3.06 7.43
N HIS A 121 3.06 2.31 6.71
CA HIS A 121 4.19 2.86 5.95
C HIS A 121 3.71 3.96 5.00
N PHE A 122 2.73 3.64 4.15
CA PHE A 122 2.16 4.55 3.17
C PHE A 122 1.70 5.87 3.80
N VAL A 123 0.95 5.81 4.91
CA VAL A 123 0.46 6.99 5.63
C VAL A 123 1.59 7.74 6.35
N SER A 124 2.61 7.05 6.86
CA SER A 124 3.77 7.67 7.49
C SER A 124 4.65 8.41 6.47
N VAL A 125 4.80 7.91 5.25
CA VAL A 125 5.46 8.64 4.14
C VAL A 125 4.72 9.95 3.83
N GLN A 126 3.39 9.95 3.89
CA GLN A 126 2.61 11.19 3.75
C GLN A 126 2.88 12.18 4.89
N ASN A 127 3.13 11.72 6.12
CA ASN A 127 3.55 12.60 7.22
C ASN A 127 4.89 13.27 6.91
N VAL A 128 5.86 12.54 6.34
CA VAL A 128 7.16 13.11 5.95
C VAL A 128 6.98 14.16 4.84
N LEU A 129 6.21 13.85 3.79
CA LEU A 129 5.87 14.79 2.71
C LEU A 129 5.22 16.06 3.28
N LYS A 130 4.25 15.89 4.18
CA LYS A 130 3.57 17.00 4.87
C LYS A 130 4.57 17.84 5.67
N LEU A 131 5.44 17.20 6.46
CA LEU A 131 6.42 17.85 7.31
C LEU A 131 7.40 18.72 6.52
N ILE A 132 7.89 18.25 5.38
CA ILE A 132 8.80 19.04 4.53
C ILE A 132 8.08 20.07 3.66
N GLY A 133 6.75 20.15 3.75
CA GLY A 133 5.92 21.01 2.92
C GLY A 133 5.97 20.63 1.44
N ALA A 134 5.98 19.34 1.14
CA ALA A 134 5.81 18.78 -0.20
C ALA A 134 4.34 18.40 -0.46
N PRO A 135 3.92 18.27 -1.73
CA PRO A 135 2.61 17.70 -2.05
C PRO A 135 2.50 16.26 -1.54
N LEU A 136 1.32 15.91 -1.02
CA LEU A 136 0.95 14.53 -0.72
C LEU A 136 0.89 13.72 -2.00
N HIS A 137 1.18 12.42 -1.91
CA HIS A 137 1.19 11.52 -3.07
C HIS A 137 0.49 10.22 -2.71
N PHE A 138 -0.82 10.19 -2.98
CA PHE A 138 -1.65 8.99 -2.83
C PHE A 138 -1.84 8.21 -4.14
N GLU A 139 -1.35 8.77 -5.24
CA GLU A 139 -1.40 8.15 -6.56
C GLU A 139 -0.43 6.98 -6.64
N ARG A 140 -0.69 6.09 -7.60
CA ARG A 140 0.27 5.07 -8.05
C ARG A 140 0.04 4.82 -9.53
N GLN A 141 1.04 4.25 -10.19
CA GLN A 141 0.89 3.85 -11.58
C GLN A 141 0.05 2.56 -11.65
N ASP A 142 -1.04 2.57 -12.42
CA ASP A 142 -1.89 1.39 -12.64
C ASP A 142 -1.31 0.40 -13.65
N TYR A 143 -0.47 0.91 -14.54
CA TYR A 143 0.09 0.17 -15.67
C TYR A 143 1.58 0.48 -15.76
N PRO A 144 2.39 -0.46 -16.30
CA PRO A 144 3.83 -0.25 -16.43
C PRO A 144 4.10 0.85 -17.46
N TRP A 145 4.06 2.10 -17.02
CA TRP A 145 4.77 3.17 -17.67
C TRP A 145 6.16 3.19 -17.10
N ASP A 146 6.97 2.21 -17.51
CA ASP A 146 8.43 2.32 -17.62
C ASP A 146 9.14 2.96 -16.40
N THR A 147 8.60 2.83 -15.18
CA THR A 147 9.22 3.32 -13.95
C THR A 147 9.99 2.16 -13.36
N PRO A 148 11.28 2.00 -13.70
CA PRO A 148 12.07 0.84 -13.35
C PRO A 148 12.57 0.94 -11.90
N PHE A 149 11.86 1.72 -11.08
CA PHE A 149 12.09 1.88 -9.66
C PHE A 149 11.28 0.89 -8.82
N TYR A 150 10.07 0.52 -9.28
CA TYR A 150 9.30 -0.52 -8.61
C TYR A 150 10.16 -1.78 -8.47
N PRO A 151 10.07 -2.52 -7.33
CA PRO A 151 10.80 -3.77 -7.16
C PRO A 151 10.63 -4.73 -8.34
N PHE A 152 9.44 -4.69 -8.95
CA PHE A 152 9.06 -5.34 -10.20
C PHE A 152 7.82 -4.63 -10.77
N PRO A 153 7.48 -4.81 -12.07
CA PRO A 153 6.28 -4.21 -12.66
C PRO A 153 5.03 -4.51 -11.85
N PHE A 154 4.20 -3.49 -11.57
CA PHE A 154 2.96 -3.66 -10.83
C PHE A 154 2.05 -4.67 -11.53
N LYS A 155 1.64 -5.71 -10.80
CA LYS A 155 0.80 -6.77 -11.35
C LYS A 155 -0.11 -7.38 -10.29
N LEU A 156 -1.42 -7.25 -10.50
CA LEU A 156 -2.43 -7.97 -9.74
C LEU A 156 -2.51 -9.40 -10.23
N GLU A 157 -1.99 -10.36 -9.48
CA GLU A 157 -2.03 -11.78 -9.83
C GLU A 157 -2.27 -12.68 -8.61
N PRO A 158 -2.84 -13.88 -8.80
CA PRO A 158 -3.00 -14.85 -7.73
C PRO A 158 -1.67 -15.19 -7.05
N LEU A 159 -1.72 -15.59 -5.77
CA LEU A 159 -0.54 -16.09 -5.09
C LEU A 159 -0.12 -17.43 -5.71
N THR A 160 1.09 -17.48 -6.21
CA THR A 160 1.79 -18.64 -6.74
C THR A 160 3.19 -18.62 -6.16
N LEU A 161 3.95 -19.71 -6.33
CA LEU A 161 5.35 -19.71 -5.91
C LEU A 161 6.16 -18.60 -6.64
N SER A 162 5.81 -18.29 -7.90
CA SER A 162 6.48 -17.24 -8.68
C SER A 162 6.12 -15.83 -8.22
N SER A 163 4.85 -15.55 -7.93
CA SER A 163 4.44 -14.23 -7.43
C SER A 163 4.92 -14.01 -5.99
N LEU A 164 4.94 -15.06 -5.16
CA LEU A 164 5.53 -15.01 -3.83
C LEU A 164 7.05 -14.80 -3.87
N ALA A 165 7.77 -15.39 -4.84
CA ALA A 165 9.20 -15.12 -5.03
C ALA A 165 9.49 -13.63 -5.25
N LYS A 166 8.61 -12.93 -5.97
CA LYS A 166 8.72 -11.48 -6.18
C LYS A 166 8.57 -10.71 -4.86
N TYR A 167 7.64 -11.12 -4.00
CA TYR A 167 7.45 -10.49 -2.69
C TYR A 167 8.64 -10.73 -1.77
N VAL A 168 9.18 -11.96 -1.73
CA VAL A 168 10.41 -12.23 -0.99
C VAL A 168 11.58 -11.39 -1.52
N TYR A 169 11.70 -11.25 -2.84
CA TYR A 169 12.78 -10.47 -3.45
C TYR A 169 12.67 -8.97 -3.12
N ALA A 170 11.47 -8.39 -3.18
CA ALA A 170 11.27 -6.96 -2.91
C ALA A 170 11.69 -6.57 -1.49
N GLU A 171 11.38 -7.43 -0.51
CA GLU A 171 11.65 -7.20 0.90
C GLU A 171 13.05 -7.69 1.33
N ALA A 172 13.78 -8.38 0.46
CA ALA A 172 15.01 -9.06 0.87
C ALA A 172 16.16 -8.09 1.12
N PRO A 173 16.91 -8.26 2.23
CA PRO A 173 18.17 -7.56 2.38
C PRO A 173 19.19 -8.03 1.33
N GLU A 174 20.08 -7.14 0.89
CA GLU A 174 21.07 -7.44 -0.16
C GLU A 174 21.97 -8.64 0.22
N SER A 175 22.25 -8.81 1.51
CA SER A 175 23.02 -9.93 2.05
C SER A 175 22.39 -11.29 1.74
N PHE A 176 21.05 -11.40 1.73
CA PHE A 176 20.35 -12.61 1.35
C PHE A 176 20.45 -12.84 -0.17
N LEU A 177 20.17 -11.81 -0.98
CA LEU A 177 20.14 -11.91 -2.44
C LEU A 177 21.51 -12.25 -3.07
N THR A 178 22.60 -11.90 -2.39
CA THR A 178 23.98 -12.19 -2.82
C THR A 178 24.58 -13.43 -2.15
N SER A 179 23.83 -14.09 -1.26
CA SER A 179 24.30 -15.27 -0.55
C SER A 179 24.43 -16.50 -1.45
N THR A 180 25.11 -17.53 -0.93
CA THR A 180 25.19 -18.86 -1.57
C THR A 180 24.05 -19.79 -1.15
N ASP A 181 23.02 -19.28 -0.45
CA ASP A 181 21.87 -20.08 -0.05
C ASP A 181 21.12 -20.59 -1.31
N PRO A 182 20.86 -21.90 -1.44
CA PRO A 182 20.13 -22.44 -2.58
C PRO A 182 18.73 -21.84 -2.79
N ILE A 183 18.02 -21.50 -1.71
CA ILE A 183 16.70 -20.85 -1.75
C ILE A 183 16.84 -19.43 -2.27
N ALA A 184 17.84 -18.67 -1.79
CA ALA A 184 18.10 -17.32 -2.30
C ALA A 184 18.42 -17.35 -3.81
N GLN A 185 19.31 -18.27 -4.23
CA GLN A 185 19.66 -18.43 -5.64
C GLN A 185 18.46 -18.85 -6.51
N GLU A 186 17.54 -19.65 -5.98
CA GLU A 186 16.30 -20.02 -6.67
C GLU A 186 15.38 -18.82 -6.84
N ILE A 187 15.11 -18.07 -5.76
CA ILE A 187 14.26 -16.88 -5.79
C ILE A 187 14.80 -15.85 -6.78
N VAL A 188 16.10 -15.54 -6.72
CA VAL A 188 16.76 -14.62 -7.65
C VAL A 188 16.61 -15.09 -9.10
N ARG A 189 16.75 -16.39 -9.36
CA ARG A 189 16.58 -16.95 -10.71
C ARG A 189 15.14 -16.82 -11.21
N THR A 190 14.18 -17.14 -10.36
CA THR A 190 12.74 -17.06 -10.67
C THR A 190 12.35 -15.63 -11.00
N VAL A 191 12.74 -14.67 -10.17
CA VAL A 191 12.41 -13.25 -10.39
C VAL A 191 13.09 -12.72 -11.64
N LYS A 192 14.37 -13.01 -11.86
CA LYS A 192 15.11 -12.55 -13.05
C LYS A 192 14.66 -13.20 -14.37
N ALA A 193 13.90 -14.30 -14.31
CA ALA A 193 13.29 -14.89 -15.49
C ALA A 193 12.07 -14.11 -15.99
N ASP A 194 11.38 -13.38 -15.10
CA ASP A 194 10.17 -12.59 -15.37
C ASP A 194 10.47 -11.08 -15.44
N VAL A 195 11.47 -10.62 -14.68
CA VAL A 195 11.78 -9.19 -14.47
C VAL A 195 13.23 -8.90 -14.86
N THR A 196 13.43 -7.97 -15.80
CA THR A 196 14.77 -7.64 -16.32
C THR A 196 15.68 -6.99 -15.29
N ASN A 197 15.16 -6.02 -14.52
CA ASN A 197 15.93 -5.25 -13.52
C ASN A 197 15.12 -5.16 -12.22
N PRO A 198 15.01 -6.26 -11.46
CA PRO A 198 14.29 -6.22 -10.19
C PRO A 198 15.12 -5.47 -9.13
N ASN A 199 14.44 -4.76 -8.24
CA ASN A 199 15.04 -4.00 -7.14
C ASN A 199 14.44 -4.40 -5.78
N THR A 200 15.04 -3.94 -4.68
CA THR A 200 14.49 -4.09 -3.32
C THR A 200 13.99 -2.76 -2.79
N VAL A 201 13.09 -2.80 -1.81
CA VAL A 201 12.54 -1.61 -1.16
C VAL A 201 13.64 -0.85 -0.40
N GLY A 202 14.47 -1.53 0.39
CA GLY A 202 15.54 -0.91 1.19
C GLY A 202 16.63 -0.26 0.36
N ALA A 203 16.74 -0.58 -0.94
CA ALA A 203 17.62 0.16 -1.84
C ALA A 203 17.24 1.65 -1.91
N LEU A 204 15.94 1.97 -1.93
CA LEU A 204 15.46 3.36 -1.87
C LEU A 204 15.83 4.01 -0.54
N PHE A 205 15.47 3.35 0.58
CA PHE A 205 15.68 3.86 1.92
C PHE A 205 17.15 4.13 2.23
N SER A 206 18.07 3.28 1.74
CA SER A 206 19.50 3.47 1.91
C SER A 206 19.99 4.84 1.40
N VAL A 207 19.39 5.36 0.34
CA VAL A 207 19.72 6.66 -0.25
C VAL A 207 18.90 7.77 0.39
N LEU A 208 17.61 7.55 0.60
CA LEU A 208 16.70 8.53 1.19
C LEU A 208 17.14 8.96 2.59
N LEU A 209 17.53 8.00 3.44
CA LEU A 209 18.02 8.26 4.81
C LEU A 209 19.31 9.11 4.82
N GLN A 210 20.23 8.85 3.89
CA GLN A 210 21.45 9.68 3.76
C GLN A 210 21.14 11.13 3.37
N LEU A 211 20.17 11.35 2.49
CA LEU A 211 19.76 12.69 2.07
C LEU A 211 19.05 13.45 3.20
N ILE A 212 18.13 12.79 3.89
CA ILE A 212 17.34 13.40 4.97
C ILE A 212 18.19 13.69 6.20
N LYS A 213 19.18 12.84 6.50
CA LYS A 213 20.09 13.05 7.64
C LYS A 213 21.06 14.21 7.42
N ASP A 214 21.39 14.58 6.17
CA ASP A 214 22.38 15.63 5.88
C ASP A 214 21.76 17.05 5.86
N PRO A 215 22.07 17.92 6.84
CA PRO A 215 21.56 19.29 6.88
C PRO A 215 22.08 20.17 5.74
N ASN A 216 23.14 19.77 5.02
CA ASN A 216 23.62 20.49 3.85
C ASN A 216 22.81 20.18 2.58
N VAL A 217 22.09 19.05 2.56
CA VAL A 217 21.21 18.64 1.46
C VAL A 217 19.84 19.28 1.63
N ILE A 218 19.21 19.06 2.78
CA ILE A 218 17.92 19.64 3.15
C ILE A 218 18.13 20.36 4.47
N GLY A 219 17.87 21.67 4.55
CA GLY A 219 18.06 22.45 5.79
C GLY A 219 16.95 22.21 6.82
N ASP A 220 17.22 22.48 8.10
CA ASP A 220 16.24 22.26 9.19
C ASP A 220 14.99 23.14 9.03
N GLU A 221 15.12 24.30 8.38
CA GLU A 221 14.02 25.22 8.09
C GLU A 221 12.93 24.62 7.18
N VAL A 222 13.24 23.52 6.49
CA VAL A 222 12.29 22.79 5.64
C VAL A 222 11.28 22.01 6.48
N PHE A 223 11.64 21.58 7.69
CA PHE A 223 10.82 20.72 8.55
C PHE A 223 9.84 21.56 9.38
N GLN A 224 8.57 21.51 8.99
CA GLN A 224 7.51 22.39 9.48
C GLN A 224 6.72 21.74 10.63
N ALA A 225 7.17 21.94 11.87
CA ALA A 225 6.51 21.39 13.06
C ALA A 225 5.02 21.78 13.20
N ASN A 226 4.60 22.93 12.66
CA ASN A 226 3.21 23.37 12.65
C ASN A 226 2.28 22.50 11.78
N THR A 227 2.82 21.56 11.01
CA THR A 227 2.03 20.58 10.24
C THR A 227 1.50 19.44 11.11
N TYR A 228 2.02 19.26 12.32
CA TYR A 228 1.67 18.17 13.24
C TYR A 228 0.14 17.95 13.44
N PRO A 229 -0.72 18.98 13.57
CA PRO A 229 -2.17 18.78 13.71
C PRO A 229 -2.85 18.16 12.49
N TYR A 230 -2.19 18.17 11.32
CA TYR A 230 -2.72 17.68 10.05
C TYR A 230 -2.13 16.33 9.65
N GLN A 231 -1.16 15.81 10.42
CA GLN A 231 -0.51 14.53 10.17
C GLN A 231 -1.34 13.38 10.73
N ALA A 232 -1.18 12.18 10.19
CA ALA A 232 -1.77 10.97 10.74
C ALA A 232 -1.05 10.54 12.02
N LYS A 233 -1.81 10.13 13.04
CA LYS A 233 -1.31 9.77 14.37
C LYS A 233 -1.79 8.38 14.79
N PHE A 234 -0.97 7.65 15.56
CA PHE A 234 -1.32 6.31 16.00
C PHE A 234 -2.55 6.25 16.91
N ASP A 235 -2.83 7.27 17.71
CA ASP A 235 -4.04 7.30 18.54
C ASP A 235 -5.34 7.31 17.70
N GLU A 236 -5.32 7.96 16.54
CA GLU A 236 -6.45 8.02 15.61
C GLU A 236 -6.50 6.82 14.66
N TRP A 237 -5.35 6.48 14.07
CA TRP A 237 -5.21 5.45 13.04
C TRP A 237 -4.90 4.08 13.60
N GLY A 238 -4.63 4.00 14.90
CA GLY A 238 -4.30 2.77 15.59
C GLY A 238 -5.50 2.03 16.17
N ARG A 239 -6.71 2.62 16.13
CA ARG A 239 -7.98 1.98 16.55
C ARG A 239 -7.95 1.35 17.95
N GLY A 240 -7.10 1.86 18.86
CA GLY A 240 -6.94 1.34 20.22
C GLY A 240 -6.23 -0.02 20.33
N TYR A 241 -5.71 -0.56 19.23
CA TYR A 241 -4.89 -1.78 19.25
C TYR A 241 -3.52 -1.49 19.87
N GLN A 242 -3.00 -2.45 20.65
CA GLN A 242 -1.69 -2.38 21.29
C GLN A 242 -0.93 -3.70 21.07
N GLY A 243 0.37 -3.61 20.77
CA GLY A 243 1.30 -4.76 20.77
C GLY A 243 0.89 -5.88 19.83
N GLY A 244 0.68 -5.57 18.55
CA GLY A 244 0.45 -6.61 17.55
C GLY A 244 -0.89 -7.34 17.61
N ALA A 245 -1.85 -6.85 18.40
CA ALA A 245 -3.18 -7.47 18.54
C ALA A 245 -4.07 -7.41 17.28
N ARG A 246 -3.56 -6.91 16.15
CA ARG A 246 -4.32 -6.70 14.91
C ARG A 246 -4.30 -7.95 14.03
N GLY A 247 -5.48 -8.51 13.77
CA GLY A 247 -5.65 -9.54 12.74
C GLY A 247 -5.85 -10.97 13.26
N ASN A 248 -5.71 -11.20 14.56
CA ASN A 248 -5.93 -12.52 15.16
C ASN A 248 -7.41 -12.80 15.41
N VAL A 249 -8.21 -12.91 14.34
CA VAL A 249 -9.64 -13.26 14.46
C VAL A 249 -9.85 -14.76 14.68
N LYS A 250 -8.86 -15.59 14.33
CA LYS A 250 -8.89 -17.05 14.44
C LYS A 250 -7.67 -17.69 15.10
N GLY A 251 -6.72 -16.88 15.60
CA GLY A 251 -5.50 -17.37 16.26
C GLY A 251 -4.45 -17.97 15.30
N GLY A 252 -4.52 -17.67 14.00
CA GLY A 252 -3.58 -18.18 12.99
C GLY A 252 -2.37 -17.27 12.77
N SER A 253 -2.45 -15.97 13.05
CA SER A 253 -1.28 -15.08 13.04
C SER A 253 -0.38 -15.38 14.25
N PRO A 254 0.97 -15.37 14.10
CA PRO A 254 1.88 -15.45 15.23
C PRO A 254 1.50 -14.43 16.30
N ALA A 255 1.56 -14.82 17.58
CA ALA A 255 1.48 -13.86 18.67
C ALA A 255 2.63 -12.84 18.53
N GLY A 256 2.35 -11.54 18.66
CA GLY A 256 3.36 -10.48 18.46
C GLY A 256 3.62 -10.12 17.00
N SER A 257 2.57 -9.96 16.18
CA SER A 257 2.75 -9.35 14.85
C SER A 257 3.22 -7.90 15.00
N PRO A 258 4.11 -7.38 14.14
CA PRO A 258 4.61 -6.02 14.29
C PRO A 258 3.54 -4.94 14.42
N ASP A 259 3.83 -3.90 15.20
CA ASP A 259 2.95 -2.74 15.30
C ASP A 259 2.91 -1.98 13.96
N VAL A 260 1.71 -1.56 13.56
CA VAL A 260 1.51 -0.70 12.39
C VAL A 260 2.11 0.67 12.68
N LEU A 261 3.10 1.07 11.90
CA LEU A 261 3.82 2.32 12.08
C LEU A 261 2.99 3.51 11.58
N VAL A 262 2.51 4.35 12.51
CA VAL A 262 1.88 5.64 12.19
C VAL A 262 2.48 6.71 13.09
N MET A 263 3.54 7.34 12.61
CA MET A 263 4.38 8.23 13.42
C MET A 263 4.13 9.69 13.04
N PRO A 264 3.59 10.52 13.94
CA PRO A 264 3.56 11.96 13.73
C PRO A 264 4.94 12.56 14.01
N LEU A 265 5.29 13.60 13.26
CA LEU A 265 6.65 14.10 13.10
C LEU A 265 6.69 15.62 13.31
N ALA A 266 7.71 16.11 14.02
CA ALA A 266 7.90 17.55 14.23
C ALA A 266 9.28 18.05 13.77
N SER A 267 10.21 17.15 13.45
CA SER A 267 11.62 17.48 13.19
C SER A 267 12.27 16.57 12.15
N ARG A 268 13.49 16.92 11.72
CA ARG A 268 14.34 16.05 10.88
C ARG A 268 14.56 14.69 11.53
N ASP A 269 14.90 14.67 12.82
CA ASP A 269 15.20 13.44 13.53
C ASP A 269 13.99 12.52 13.55
N ASP A 270 12.79 13.06 13.79
CA ASP A 270 11.54 12.29 13.69
C ASP A 270 11.36 11.68 12.29
N ALA A 271 11.59 12.47 11.23
CA ALA A 271 11.45 12.00 9.85
C ALA A 271 12.46 10.90 9.50
N ASN A 272 13.73 11.08 9.90
CA ASN A 272 14.76 10.07 9.69
C ASN A 272 14.44 8.78 10.46
N ASN A 273 14.03 8.90 11.71
CA ASN A 273 13.67 7.75 12.55
C ASN A 273 12.45 7.00 11.99
N ALA A 274 11.45 7.74 11.52
CA ALA A 274 10.25 7.17 10.92
C ALA A 274 10.56 6.35 9.67
N LEU A 275 11.36 6.91 8.75
CA LEU A 275 11.77 6.20 7.53
C LEU A 275 12.70 5.02 7.84
N ASN A 276 13.55 5.13 8.85
CA ASN A 276 14.41 4.01 9.27
C ASN A 276 13.57 2.86 9.85
N ALA A 277 12.55 3.16 10.67
CA ALA A 277 11.65 2.15 11.22
C ALA A 277 10.85 1.41 10.12
N ILE A 278 10.41 2.12 9.08
CA ILE A 278 9.75 1.52 7.90
C ILE A 278 10.72 0.56 7.20
N ALA A 279 11.95 1.01 6.91
CA ALA A 279 12.96 0.18 6.26
C ALA A 279 13.29 -1.09 7.08
N GLU A 280 13.38 -0.98 8.41
CA GLU A 280 13.63 -2.12 9.30
C GLU A 280 12.46 -3.13 9.30
N GLN A 281 11.21 -2.65 9.33
CA GLN A 281 10.03 -3.52 9.33
C GLN A 281 9.95 -4.37 8.04
N GLY A 282 10.40 -3.81 6.91
CA GLY A 282 10.52 -4.53 5.63
C GLY A 282 11.61 -5.62 5.63
N GLU A 283 12.87 -5.24 5.91
CA GLU A 283 14.04 -6.06 5.57
C GLU A 283 14.78 -6.74 6.74
N ASP A 284 14.50 -6.42 8.02
CA ASP A 284 15.31 -6.91 9.16
C ASP A 284 15.36 -8.45 9.23
N ASN A 285 16.57 -9.00 9.21
CA ASN A 285 16.81 -10.45 9.28
C ASN A 285 17.77 -10.85 10.41
N THR A 286 18.07 -9.92 11.31
CA THR A 286 19.11 -10.08 12.35
C THR A 286 18.65 -10.94 13.53
N GLY A 287 17.34 -11.23 13.64
CA GLY A 287 16.74 -11.92 14.78
C GLY A 287 16.84 -11.12 16.08
N ALA A 288 17.14 -9.82 15.99
CA ALA A 288 17.31 -8.93 17.13
C ALA A 288 15.98 -8.36 17.65
N THR A 289 14.88 -8.49 16.90
CA THR A 289 13.50 -8.25 17.36
C THR A 289 12.82 -9.56 17.69
N ASP A 290 11.87 -9.52 18.63
CA ASP A 290 10.91 -10.61 18.83
C ASP A 290 9.87 -10.68 17.67
N GLU A 291 9.81 -9.67 16.80
CA GLU A 291 8.84 -9.53 15.72
C GLU A 291 9.49 -9.72 14.33
N PRO A 292 9.05 -10.67 13.50
CA PRO A 292 9.67 -10.95 12.21
C PRO A 292 9.31 -9.91 11.14
N SER A 293 10.30 -9.49 10.34
CA SER A 293 10.14 -8.60 9.18
C SER A 293 9.22 -9.14 8.08
N HIS A 294 8.88 -8.29 7.12
CA HIS A 294 8.12 -8.67 5.91
C HIS A 294 8.86 -9.77 5.16
N PHE A 295 10.15 -9.58 4.92
CA PHE A 295 11.05 -10.56 4.29
C PHE A 295 10.96 -11.93 4.96
N THR A 296 11.14 -11.98 6.28
CA THR A 296 11.17 -13.23 7.04
C THR A 296 9.82 -13.95 6.94
N ARG A 297 8.71 -13.21 7.04
CA ARG A 297 7.36 -13.78 6.94
C ARG A 297 7.06 -14.31 5.53
N PHE A 298 7.41 -13.58 4.47
CA PHE A 298 7.26 -14.08 3.10
C PHE A 298 8.16 -15.28 2.81
N LEU A 299 9.41 -15.27 3.26
CA LEU A 299 10.36 -16.37 3.06
C LEU A 299 9.89 -17.66 3.75
N ASN A 300 9.29 -17.55 4.94
CA ASN A 300 8.69 -18.68 5.64
C ASN A 300 7.53 -19.29 4.84
N ILE A 301 6.61 -18.47 4.33
CA ILE A 301 5.53 -18.94 3.45
C ILE A 301 6.09 -19.57 2.18
N TYR A 302 7.11 -18.97 1.57
CA TYR A 302 7.75 -19.48 0.36
C TYR A 302 8.33 -20.88 0.58
N THR A 303 9.06 -21.06 1.67
CA THR A 303 9.70 -22.33 2.02
C THR A 303 8.67 -23.43 2.26
N GLU A 304 7.60 -23.12 2.99
CA GLU A 304 6.52 -24.07 3.22
C GLU A 304 5.76 -24.41 1.94
N MET A 305 5.36 -23.40 1.15
CA MET A 305 4.64 -23.60 -0.12
C MET A 305 5.47 -24.41 -1.11
N ARG A 306 6.79 -24.15 -1.18
CA ARG A 306 7.75 -24.91 -2.01
C ARG A 306 7.82 -26.39 -1.62
N SER A 307 7.66 -26.72 -0.34
CA SER A 307 7.68 -28.11 0.14
C SER A 307 6.41 -28.89 -0.21
N MET A 308 5.35 -28.21 -0.62
CA MET A 308 4.02 -28.77 -0.83
C MET A 308 3.63 -28.71 -2.31
N THR A 309 3.94 -29.76 -3.07
CA THR A 309 3.71 -29.81 -4.53
C THR A 309 2.32 -30.32 -4.90
N GLY A 310 1.77 -29.81 -6.01
CA GLY A 310 0.51 -30.30 -6.60
C GLY A 310 -0.78 -29.85 -5.88
N ILE A 311 -0.69 -28.98 -4.88
CA ILE A 311 -1.86 -28.49 -4.14
C ILE A 311 -2.30 -27.11 -4.68
N PRO A 312 -3.57 -26.94 -5.06
CA PRO A 312 -4.08 -25.67 -5.58
C PRO A 312 -4.44 -24.70 -4.43
N PHE A 313 -3.44 -24.07 -3.82
CA PHE A 313 -3.63 -23.16 -2.68
C PHE A 313 -4.46 -21.91 -2.98
N SER A 314 -4.45 -21.48 -4.24
CA SER A 314 -5.07 -20.24 -4.71
C SER A 314 -6.18 -20.52 -5.70
N ARG A 315 -7.19 -19.65 -5.71
CA ARG A 315 -8.20 -19.59 -6.77
C ARG A 315 -7.54 -19.14 -8.06
N LYS A 316 -8.10 -19.57 -9.19
CA LYS A 316 -7.72 -19.06 -10.52
C LYS A 316 -8.31 -17.67 -10.73
N LEU A 317 -7.81 -16.66 -10.00
CA LEU A 317 -8.26 -15.29 -10.21
C LEU A 317 -7.68 -14.73 -11.51
N ALA A 318 -8.37 -13.72 -12.04
CA ALA A 318 -7.88 -12.86 -13.10
C ALA A 318 -6.49 -12.26 -12.81
N THR A 319 -5.75 -11.95 -13.85
CA THR A 319 -4.52 -11.16 -13.82
C THR A 319 -4.84 -9.76 -14.35
N ASN A 320 -4.48 -8.72 -13.59
CA ASN A 320 -4.81 -7.33 -13.90
C ASN A 320 -6.28 -7.17 -14.33
N PRO A 321 -7.25 -7.58 -13.48
CA PRO A 321 -8.66 -7.50 -13.83
C PRO A 321 -9.05 -6.05 -14.11
N TYR A 322 -9.75 -5.81 -15.22
CA TYR A 322 -10.22 -4.47 -15.57
C TYR A 322 -11.66 -4.49 -16.09
N ILE A 323 -12.31 -3.35 -15.96
CA ILE A 323 -13.62 -3.10 -16.55
C ILE A 323 -13.36 -2.43 -17.90
N GLN A 324 -13.85 -3.03 -18.97
CA GLN A 324 -13.70 -2.47 -20.31
C GLN A 324 -14.56 -1.20 -20.42
N GLU A 325 -13.97 -0.12 -20.94
CA GLU A 325 -14.72 1.11 -21.21
C GLU A 325 -15.69 0.88 -22.37
N ASP A 326 -16.92 1.38 -22.22
CA ASP A 326 -17.90 1.44 -23.31
C ASP A 326 -17.49 2.58 -24.25
N VAL A 327 -16.61 2.27 -25.20
CA VAL A 327 -16.23 3.21 -26.25
C VAL A 327 -17.36 3.26 -27.29
N GLU A 328 -18.01 4.42 -27.46
CA GLU A 328 -19.07 4.60 -28.46
C GLU A 328 -18.58 4.26 -29.89
N ASP A 329 -17.28 4.42 -30.15
CA ASP A 329 -16.59 3.94 -31.35
C ASP A 329 -15.45 2.98 -30.94
N PRO A 330 -15.50 1.69 -31.33
CA PRO A 330 -14.44 0.71 -31.08
C PRO A 330 -13.06 1.11 -31.64
N ASN A 331 -13.00 2.07 -32.56
CA ASN A 331 -11.76 2.63 -33.11
C ASN A 331 -11.30 3.91 -32.41
N ALA A 332 -12.17 4.55 -31.63
CA ALA A 332 -11.81 5.74 -30.86
C ALA A 332 -11.05 5.33 -29.61
N SER A 333 -9.80 4.90 -29.75
CA SER A 333 -8.91 4.91 -28.59
C SER A 333 -8.56 6.38 -28.31
N PRO A 334 -8.82 6.93 -27.10
CA PRO A 334 -8.23 8.20 -26.68
C PRO A 334 -6.69 8.18 -26.76
N SER A 335 -6.14 6.96 -26.88
CA SER A 335 -4.74 6.62 -26.99
C SER A 335 -4.42 6.00 -28.36
N GLU A 336 -5.08 6.42 -29.45
CA GLU A 336 -4.76 5.98 -30.83
C GLU A 336 -3.23 5.90 -31.03
N GLY A 337 -2.71 4.70 -31.30
CA GLY A 337 -1.27 4.44 -31.49
C GLY A 337 -0.48 4.03 -30.23
N GLN A 338 -1.08 3.98 -29.05
CA GLN A 338 -0.46 3.42 -27.84
C GLN A 338 -0.86 1.96 -27.69
N THR A 339 -0.03 1.05 -28.20
CA THR A 339 -0.16 -0.38 -27.90
C THR A 339 0.53 -0.68 -26.58
N ASP A 340 -0.22 -0.78 -25.48
CA ASP A 340 0.27 -1.47 -24.29
C ASP A 340 0.17 -2.98 -24.54
N ASN A 341 1.26 -3.54 -25.05
CA ASN A 341 1.33 -4.92 -25.54
C ASN A 341 2.26 -5.80 -24.69
N SER A 342 2.56 -5.42 -23.44
CA SER A 342 3.55 -6.16 -22.63
C SER A 342 2.99 -7.04 -21.52
N ASP A 343 1.82 -6.77 -20.93
CA ASP A 343 1.32 -7.57 -19.79
C ASP A 343 -0.10 -8.13 -19.98
N PRO A 344 -0.34 -9.41 -19.59
CA PRO A 344 -1.65 -10.02 -19.69
C PRO A 344 -2.66 -9.32 -18.77
N ARG A 345 -3.77 -8.86 -19.35
CA ARG A 345 -4.91 -8.28 -18.63
C ARG A 345 -6.18 -9.05 -18.94
N ASP A 346 -6.95 -9.31 -17.90
CA ASP A 346 -8.19 -10.08 -17.99
C ASP A 346 -9.42 -9.15 -17.88
N PRO A 347 -10.20 -8.94 -18.96
CA PRO A 347 -11.42 -8.14 -18.88
C PRO A 347 -12.50 -8.85 -18.07
N ILE A 348 -13.11 -8.14 -17.13
CA ILE A 348 -14.31 -8.59 -16.44
C ILE A 348 -15.49 -8.41 -17.39
N THR A 349 -16.09 -9.50 -17.86
CA THR A 349 -17.25 -9.45 -18.78
C THR A 349 -18.51 -10.08 -18.22
N ASN A 350 -18.41 -10.79 -17.08
CA ASN A 350 -19.59 -11.30 -16.37
C ASN A 350 -20.43 -10.12 -15.82
N PRO A 351 -21.73 -10.01 -16.13
CA PRO A 351 -22.56 -8.88 -15.72
C PRO A 351 -22.61 -8.65 -14.20
N THR A 352 -22.70 -9.72 -13.41
CA THR A 352 -22.71 -9.62 -11.95
C THR A 352 -21.34 -9.18 -11.42
N ALA A 353 -20.25 -9.74 -11.96
CA ALA A 353 -18.90 -9.33 -11.58
C ALA A 353 -18.58 -7.88 -11.96
N LEU A 354 -19.09 -7.42 -13.12
CA LEU A 354 -18.99 -6.03 -13.56
C LEU A 354 -19.64 -5.07 -12.57
N GLN A 355 -20.87 -5.36 -12.13
CA GLN A 355 -21.57 -4.54 -11.14
C GLN A 355 -20.78 -4.41 -9.82
N TRP A 356 -20.24 -5.52 -9.31
CA TRP A 356 -19.37 -5.49 -8.12
C TRP A 356 -18.06 -4.75 -8.38
N GLY A 357 -17.46 -4.89 -9.57
CA GLY A 357 -16.24 -4.19 -9.95
C GLY A 357 -16.43 -2.67 -10.00
N HIS A 358 -17.53 -2.19 -10.57
CA HIS A 358 -17.86 -0.76 -10.57
C HIS A 358 -18.03 -0.22 -9.16
N LEU A 359 -18.78 -0.94 -8.32
CA LEU A 359 -18.93 -0.57 -6.91
C LEU A 359 -17.56 -0.56 -6.21
N PHE A 360 -16.74 -1.58 -6.41
CA PHE A 360 -15.40 -1.67 -5.82
C PHE A 360 -14.52 -0.47 -6.17
N ASN A 361 -14.41 -0.12 -7.46
CA ASN A 361 -13.62 1.03 -7.91
C ASN A 361 -14.14 2.35 -7.32
N LEU A 362 -15.46 2.52 -7.25
CA LEU A 362 -16.04 3.72 -6.64
C LEU A 362 -15.74 3.80 -5.13
N ARG A 363 -15.89 2.70 -4.39
CA ARG A 363 -15.55 2.64 -2.96
C ARG A 363 -14.05 2.86 -2.72
N TYR A 364 -13.21 2.36 -3.61
CA TYR A 364 -11.77 2.58 -3.55
C TYR A 364 -11.40 4.04 -3.81
N ARG A 365 -12.06 4.71 -4.76
CA ARG A 365 -11.97 6.16 -4.93
C ARG A 365 -12.41 6.92 -3.68
N MET A 366 -13.48 6.50 -3.01
CA MET A 366 -13.93 7.10 -1.75
C MET A 366 -12.87 6.94 -0.65
N LEU A 367 -12.29 5.75 -0.49
CA LEU A 367 -11.21 5.50 0.46
C LEU A 367 -10.05 6.49 0.29
N LEU A 368 -9.55 6.61 -0.95
CA LEU A 368 -8.42 7.50 -1.24
C LEU A 368 -8.78 8.97 -1.02
N ASN A 369 -10.00 9.40 -1.39
CA ASN A 369 -10.47 10.76 -1.11
C ASN A 369 -10.57 11.04 0.40
N PHE A 370 -11.05 10.09 1.21
CA PHE A 370 -11.07 10.24 2.67
C PHE A 370 -9.65 10.31 3.25
N LEU A 371 -8.73 9.47 2.77
CA LEU A 371 -7.31 9.53 3.15
C LEU A 371 -6.72 10.92 2.85
N THR A 372 -6.84 11.41 1.62
CA THR A 372 -6.32 12.74 1.24
C THR A 372 -6.98 13.85 2.06
N HIS A 373 -8.29 13.75 2.31
CA HIS A 373 -9.02 14.78 3.07
C HIS A 373 -8.57 14.83 4.54
N SER A 374 -8.21 13.68 5.12
CA SER A 374 -7.73 13.62 6.50
C SER A 374 -6.45 14.46 6.73
N PHE A 375 -5.60 14.62 5.71
CA PHE A 375 -4.34 15.37 5.81
C PHE A 375 -4.50 16.89 5.63
N VAL A 376 -5.72 17.38 5.38
CA VAL A 376 -6.02 18.82 5.27
C VAL A 376 -6.99 19.32 6.33
N LEU A 377 -7.42 18.42 7.24
CA LEU A 377 -8.22 18.73 8.41
C LEU A 377 -7.32 18.75 9.65
N ASP A 378 -7.42 19.81 10.46
CA ASP A 378 -6.79 19.84 11.78
C ASP A 378 -7.61 19.06 12.81
N ASP A 379 -7.01 18.85 13.98
CA ASP A 379 -7.74 18.49 15.19
C ASP A 379 -8.68 19.64 15.58
N GLY A 380 -9.84 19.71 14.92
CA GLY A 380 -10.90 20.62 15.32
C GLY A 380 -11.22 20.41 16.80
N LEU A 381 -11.34 21.51 17.56
CA LEU A 381 -11.61 21.52 19.01
C LEU A 381 -12.59 20.40 19.42
N ASN A 382 -12.08 19.41 20.14
CA ASN A 382 -12.84 18.32 20.74
C ASN A 382 -13.86 18.87 21.75
N VAL A 383 -15.04 19.25 21.29
CA VAL A 383 -16.20 19.40 22.18
C VAL A 383 -16.64 17.99 22.53
N ALA A 384 -16.45 17.60 23.80
CA ALA A 384 -16.74 16.24 24.27
C ALA A 384 -18.16 15.80 23.84
N GLY A 385 -18.23 14.79 22.97
CA GLY A 385 -19.47 14.22 22.44
C GLY A 385 -19.87 14.67 21.02
N ALA A 386 -19.15 15.59 20.38
CA ALA A 386 -19.40 16.00 18.99
C ALA A 386 -18.54 15.19 17.99
N ILE A 387 -19.12 14.81 16.85
CA ILE A 387 -18.39 14.22 15.71
C ILE A 387 -17.55 15.33 15.08
N THR A 388 -16.22 15.25 15.18
CA THR A 388 -15.33 16.19 14.49
C THR A 388 -15.26 15.85 12.99
N PRO A 389 -15.07 16.84 12.09
CA PRO A 389 -14.84 16.61 10.66
C PRO A 389 -13.73 15.58 10.40
N ARG A 390 -12.58 15.75 11.09
CA ARG A 390 -11.44 14.83 11.02
C ARG A 390 -11.81 13.42 11.49
N GLY A 391 -12.45 13.30 12.65
CA GLY A 391 -12.90 12.01 13.19
C GLY A 391 -13.91 11.29 12.29
N LEU A 392 -14.80 12.03 11.62
CA LEU A 392 -15.73 11.46 10.66
C LEU A 392 -14.99 10.90 9.43
N ILE A 393 -14.05 11.66 8.87
CA ILE A 393 -13.25 11.24 7.72
C ILE A 393 -12.45 9.99 8.06
N ILE A 394 -11.72 9.98 9.18
CA ILE A 394 -10.93 8.82 9.62
C ILE A 394 -11.84 7.59 9.81
N ASN A 395 -12.99 7.76 10.46
CA ASN A 395 -13.94 6.66 10.62
C ASN A 395 -14.46 6.15 9.27
N SER A 396 -14.73 7.05 8.33
CA SER A 396 -15.17 6.71 6.97
C SER A 396 -14.09 5.96 6.20
N THR A 397 -12.81 6.36 6.32
CA THR A 397 -11.66 5.65 5.74
C THR A 397 -11.63 4.18 6.14
N PHE A 398 -11.73 3.89 7.44
CA PHE A 398 -11.79 2.50 7.92
C PHE A 398 -13.06 1.78 7.45
N GLY A 399 -14.20 2.47 7.43
CA GLY A 399 -15.44 1.94 6.86
C GLY A 399 -15.23 1.43 5.43
N GLU A 400 -14.54 2.22 4.61
CA GLU A 400 -14.19 1.84 3.24
C GLU A 400 -13.22 0.66 3.17
N MET A 401 -12.23 0.56 4.06
CA MET A 401 -11.37 -0.63 4.13
C MET A 401 -12.17 -1.92 4.38
N TYR A 402 -13.18 -1.87 5.27
CA TYR A 402 -14.07 -3.02 5.52
C TYR A 402 -15.00 -3.31 4.33
N ASN A 403 -15.55 -2.26 3.70
CA ASN A 403 -16.40 -2.38 2.52
C ASN A 403 -15.65 -3.00 1.35
N LEU A 404 -14.44 -2.54 1.05
CA LEU A 404 -13.59 -3.08 0.00
C LEU A 404 -13.27 -4.55 0.24
N ARG A 405 -12.95 -4.93 1.49
CA ARG A 405 -12.74 -6.35 1.84
C ARG A 405 -14.01 -7.19 1.59
N ALA A 406 -15.18 -6.68 1.96
CA ALA A 406 -16.45 -7.39 1.76
C ALA A 406 -16.75 -7.56 0.26
N ILE A 407 -16.60 -6.50 -0.54
CA ILE A 407 -16.83 -6.53 -1.99
C ILE A 407 -15.82 -7.46 -2.68
N ALA A 408 -14.52 -7.36 -2.34
CA ALA A 408 -13.50 -8.25 -2.89
C ALA A 408 -13.81 -9.73 -2.59
N SER A 409 -14.28 -10.02 -1.36
CA SER A 409 -14.68 -11.38 -0.96
C SER A 409 -15.82 -11.95 -1.81
N GLU A 410 -16.67 -11.10 -2.39
CA GLU A 410 -17.69 -11.51 -3.36
C GLU A 410 -17.14 -11.66 -4.77
N MET A 411 -16.33 -10.70 -5.23
CA MET A 411 -15.74 -10.75 -6.57
C MET A 411 -14.94 -12.02 -6.82
N VAL A 412 -14.14 -12.47 -5.84
CA VAL A 412 -13.31 -13.69 -5.96
C VAL A 412 -14.10 -15.00 -6.00
N LYS A 413 -15.44 -14.94 -5.92
CA LYS A 413 -16.35 -16.10 -6.10
C LYS A 413 -17.06 -16.08 -7.44
N LEU A 414 -17.04 -14.96 -8.16
CA LEU A 414 -17.77 -14.77 -9.40
C LEU A 414 -16.92 -15.18 -10.60
N PRO A 415 -17.50 -15.80 -11.64
CA PRO A 415 -16.79 -16.05 -12.90
C PRO A 415 -16.32 -14.73 -13.53
N LEU A 416 -15.13 -14.75 -14.15
CA LEU A 416 -14.61 -13.59 -14.87
C LEU A 416 -15.47 -13.24 -16.11
N ASN A 417 -15.89 -14.26 -16.85
CA ASN A 417 -16.62 -14.13 -18.11
C ASN A 417 -17.96 -14.89 -18.07
N THR A 418 -18.86 -14.57 -19.01
CA THR A 418 -20.06 -15.38 -19.25
C THR A 418 -19.73 -16.65 -20.04
N GLY A 419 -20.24 -17.80 -19.62
CA GLY A 419 -20.11 -19.06 -20.37
C GLY A 419 -18.87 -19.88 -19.97
N LYS A 420 -18.03 -20.25 -20.96
CA LYS A 420 -16.87 -21.13 -20.74
C LYS A 420 -15.63 -20.32 -20.35
N GLY A 421 -15.22 -20.44 -19.09
CA GLY A 421 -13.95 -19.93 -18.55
C GLY A 421 -13.74 -20.53 -17.17
N ASP A 422 -12.49 -20.75 -16.77
CA ASP A 422 -12.13 -21.30 -15.46
C ASP A 422 -11.56 -20.25 -14.50
N LYS A 423 -11.41 -19.00 -14.97
CA LYS A 423 -11.00 -17.87 -14.15
C LYS A 423 -12.18 -17.25 -13.40
N LEU A 424 -11.90 -16.82 -12.18
CA LEU A 424 -12.78 -16.00 -11.36
C LEU A 424 -12.37 -14.53 -11.49
N ALA A 425 -13.32 -13.63 -11.27
CA ALA A 425 -13.05 -12.21 -11.19
C ALA A 425 -12.16 -11.90 -9.98
N GLY A 426 -11.57 -10.70 -9.99
CA GLY A 426 -10.82 -10.16 -8.87
C GLY A 426 -11.06 -8.66 -8.76
N PRO A 427 -10.80 -8.06 -7.59
CA PRO A 427 -10.93 -6.62 -7.40
C PRO A 427 -9.98 -5.86 -8.34
N PRO A 428 -10.48 -4.91 -9.17
CA PRO A 428 -9.67 -4.19 -10.15
C PRO A 428 -8.72 -3.15 -9.55
N PHE A 429 -9.05 -2.57 -8.39
CA PHE A 429 -8.23 -1.52 -7.73
C PHE A 429 -7.86 -0.34 -8.64
N LEU A 430 -8.72 0.02 -9.59
CA LEU A 430 -8.44 1.09 -10.55
C LEU A 430 -8.25 2.44 -9.83
N ILE A 431 -7.16 3.14 -10.12
CA ILE A 431 -6.92 4.48 -9.60
C ILE A 431 -7.90 5.45 -10.25
N PRO A 432 -8.54 6.33 -9.47
CA PRO A 432 -9.43 7.33 -10.04
C PRO A 432 -8.65 8.33 -10.91
N TYR A 433 -9.34 8.92 -11.89
CA TYR A 433 -8.74 9.92 -12.80
C TYR A 433 -8.14 11.16 -12.09
N THR A 434 -8.50 11.38 -10.83
CA THR A 434 -7.92 12.42 -9.99
C THR A 434 -8.05 12.04 -8.52
N LEU A 435 -7.00 12.35 -7.75
CA LEU A 435 -7.01 12.40 -6.30
C LEU A 435 -6.86 13.83 -5.77
N GLU A 436 -6.84 14.83 -6.65
CA GLU A 436 -6.83 16.22 -6.26
C GLU A 436 -8.16 16.60 -5.61
N LEU A 437 -8.07 17.09 -4.37
CA LEU A 437 -9.24 17.62 -3.68
C LEU A 437 -9.59 19.01 -4.23
N PRO A 438 -10.88 19.33 -4.41
CA PRO A 438 -11.27 20.66 -4.83
C PRO A 438 -10.86 21.71 -3.80
N THR A 439 -10.69 22.95 -4.28
CA THR A 439 -10.35 24.08 -3.41
C THR A 439 -11.53 24.43 -2.50
N GLY A 440 -11.23 24.62 -1.22
CA GLY A 440 -12.20 25.03 -0.21
C GLY A 440 -12.95 23.87 0.45
N GLU A 441 -13.12 23.96 1.76
CA GLU A 441 -13.64 22.87 2.60
C GLU A 441 -15.04 22.40 2.19
N LEU A 442 -15.95 23.34 1.90
CA LEU A 442 -17.29 23.02 1.42
C LEU A 442 -17.29 22.16 0.15
N ASN A 443 -16.36 22.42 -0.78
CA ASN A 443 -16.29 21.67 -2.02
C ASN A 443 -15.76 20.25 -1.79
N ARG A 444 -14.85 20.05 -0.83
CA ARG A 444 -14.36 18.72 -0.46
C ARG A 444 -15.48 17.85 0.11
N TRP A 445 -16.32 18.42 0.99
CA TRP A 445 -17.51 17.74 1.49
C TRP A 445 -18.55 17.44 0.41
N ARG A 446 -18.75 18.35 -0.55
CA ARG A 446 -19.60 18.09 -1.72
C ARG A 446 -19.08 16.92 -2.56
N THR A 447 -17.76 16.81 -2.77
CA THR A 447 -17.19 15.65 -3.46
C THR A 447 -17.51 14.33 -2.75
N HIS A 448 -17.45 14.30 -1.41
CA HIS A 448 -17.86 13.10 -0.66
C HIS A 448 -19.35 12.78 -0.86
N ALA A 449 -20.22 13.80 -0.85
CA ALA A 449 -21.65 13.62 -1.14
C ALA A 449 -21.91 13.11 -2.57
N ASP A 450 -21.21 13.66 -3.57
CA ASP A 450 -21.32 13.26 -4.98
C ASP A 450 -20.94 11.77 -5.16
N LEU A 451 -19.87 11.33 -4.49
CA LEU A 451 -19.43 9.92 -4.52
C LEU A 451 -20.45 9.00 -3.83
N ILE A 452 -21.04 9.42 -2.72
CA ILE A 452 -22.11 8.67 -2.04
C ILE A 452 -23.35 8.56 -2.93
N GLN A 453 -23.73 9.63 -3.65
CA GLN A 453 -24.84 9.61 -4.59
C GLN A 453 -24.58 8.64 -5.75
N ALA A 454 -23.36 8.65 -6.31
CA ALA A 454 -22.95 7.68 -7.33
C ALA A 454 -23.02 6.24 -6.81
N SER A 455 -22.61 6.01 -5.56
CA SER A 455 -22.68 4.71 -4.88
C SER A 455 -24.11 4.23 -4.74
N GLY A 456 -25.02 5.11 -4.30
CA GLY A 456 -26.44 4.81 -4.20
C GLY A 456 -27.06 4.38 -5.53
N THR A 457 -26.67 5.03 -6.63
CA THR A 457 -27.13 4.67 -7.98
C THR A 457 -26.69 3.27 -8.38
N LEU A 458 -25.41 2.91 -8.14
CA LEU A 458 -24.89 1.57 -8.42
C LEU A 458 -25.59 0.52 -7.55
N ILE A 459 -25.77 0.79 -6.26
CA ILE A 459 -26.44 -0.12 -5.33
C ILE A 459 -27.89 -0.37 -5.75
N ASP A 460 -28.61 0.64 -6.23
CA ASP A 460 -29.99 0.48 -6.71
C ASP A 460 -30.08 -0.36 -7.98
N GLN A 461 -29.15 -0.17 -8.92
CA GLN A 461 -29.04 -1.02 -10.10
C GLN A 461 -28.69 -2.47 -9.74
N MET A 462 -27.83 -2.66 -8.74
CA MET A 462 -27.47 -3.98 -8.22
C MET A 462 -28.67 -4.66 -7.56
N LEU A 463 -29.41 -3.96 -6.68
CA LEU A 463 -30.57 -4.49 -6.00
C LEU A 463 -31.74 -4.82 -6.94
N ALA A 464 -31.81 -4.15 -8.11
CA ALA A 464 -32.75 -4.50 -9.17
C ALA A 464 -32.38 -5.81 -9.93
N ASN A 465 -31.12 -6.26 -9.84
CA ASN A 465 -30.67 -7.50 -10.47
C ASN A 465 -31.04 -8.71 -9.59
N THR A 466 -31.95 -9.57 -10.07
CA THR A 466 -32.42 -10.77 -9.35
C THR A 466 -31.32 -11.79 -9.06
N ASN A 467 -30.20 -11.74 -9.79
CA ASN A 467 -29.06 -12.64 -9.62
C ASN A 467 -27.97 -12.06 -8.69
N ILE A 468 -28.19 -10.87 -8.11
CA ILE A 468 -27.21 -10.27 -7.21
C ILE A 468 -27.18 -11.03 -5.87
N GLY A 469 -26.00 -11.49 -5.48
CA GLY A 469 -25.76 -12.02 -4.14
C GLY A 469 -25.68 -10.90 -3.08
N HIS A 470 -25.64 -11.26 -1.80
CA HIS A 470 -25.31 -10.34 -0.70
C HIS A 470 -26.20 -9.08 -0.59
N GLN A 471 -27.48 -9.17 -0.93
CA GLN A 471 -28.44 -8.06 -0.84
C GLN A 471 -28.53 -7.42 0.55
N ARG A 472 -28.43 -8.21 1.63
CA ARG A 472 -28.41 -7.68 3.00
C ARG A 472 -27.24 -6.73 3.23
N TYR A 473 -26.06 -7.04 2.68
CA TYR A 473 -24.90 -6.16 2.74
C TYR A 473 -25.16 -4.88 1.93
N LEU A 474 -25.71 -4.99 0.72
CA LEU A 474 -26.04 -3.83 -0.12
C LEU A 474 -27.04 -2.88 0.56
N HIS A 475 -28.08 -3.41 1.21
CA HIS A 475 -29.02 -2.59 1.99
C HIS A 475 -28.34 -1.90 3.18
N ALA A 476 -27.48 -2.62 3.92
CA ALA A 476 -26.74 -2.04 5.04
C ALA A 476 -25.76 -0.95 4.59
N LEU A 477 -25.06 -1.17 3.46
CA LEU A 477 -24.18 -0.18 2.85
C LEU A 477 -24.96 1.07 2.44
N LYS A 478 -26.12 0.90 1.78
CA LYS A 478 -27.00 2.01 1.40
C LYS A 478 -27.48 2.82 2.61
N GLU A 479 -27.82 2.16 3.71
CA GLU A 479 -28.24 2.82 4.94
C GLU A 479 -27.09 3.62 5.59
N ALA A 480 -25.89 3.04 5.61
CA ALA A 480 -24.68 3.71 6.12
C ALA A 480 -24.33 4.94 5.27
N ASP A 481 -24.36 4.80 3.95
CA ASP A 481 -24.17 5.88 2.98
C ASP A 481 -25.19 7.01 3.20
N ALA A 482 -26.47 6.68 3.38
CA ALA A 482 -27.51 7.68 3.64
C ALA A 482 -27.28 8.45 4.96
N LYS A 483 -26.83 7.76 6.01
CA LYS A 483 -26.46 8.39 7.30
C LYS A 483 -25.27 9.34 7.13
N LEU A 484 -24.22 8.91 6.43
CA LEU A 484 -23.05 9.76 6.16
C LEU A 484 -23.45 10.99 5.33
N ASN A 485 -24.26 10.80 4.29
CA ASN A 485 -24.74 11.90 3.46
C ASN A 485 -25.59 12.92 4.25
N GLN A 486 -26.41 12.46 5.19
CA GLN A 486 -27.15 13.37 6.09
C GLN A 486 -26.20 14.21 6.94
N ILE A 487 -25.19 13.58 7.56
CA ILE A 487 -24.19 14.28 8.37
C ILE A 487 -23.43 15.33 7.53
N ILE A 488 -23.07 14.99 6.29
CA ILE A 488 -22.44 15.92 5.35
C ILE A 488 -23.38 17.08 5.03
N GLY A 489 -24.65 16.79 4.75
CA GLY A 489 -25.68 17.81 4.49
C GLY A 489 -25.83 18.80 5.65
N ASP A 490 -25.85 18.30 6.89
CA ASP A 490 -25.93 19.14 8.09
C ASP A 490 -24.69 20.05 8.22
N MET A 491 -23.49 19.54 7.95
CA MET A 491 -22.25 20.34 7.95
C MET A 491 -22.22 21.41 6.85
N LEU A 492 -22.75 21.10 5.66
CA LEU A 492 -22.84 22.06 4.56
C LEU A 492 -23.86 23.17 4.84
N ALA A 493 -24.95 22.86 5.56
CA ALA A 493 -25.98 23.82 5.91
C ALA A 493 -25.56 24.81 7.01
N VAL A 494 -24.71 24.39 7.95
CA VAL A 494 -24.19 25.27 9.02
C VAL A 494 -23.18 26.30 8.49
N ASN A 495 -22.50 26.00 7.39
CA ASN A 495 -21.43 26.82 6.81
C ASN A 495 -21.84 27.57 5.53
N ALA A 496 -23.14 27.52 5.18
CA ALA A 496 -23.76 28.28 4.09
C ALA A 496 -24.38 29.58 4.63
#